data_AF-A0A2N2SIF1-F1
#
_entry.id   AF-A0A2N2SIF1-F1
#
_cell.length_a   1.000
_cell.length_b   1.000
_cell.length_c   1.000
_cell.angle_alpha   90.00
_cell.angle_beta   90.00
_cell.angle_gamma   90.00
#
_symmetry.space_group_name_H-M   'P 1'
#
loop_
_entity.id
_entity.type
_entity.pdbx_description
1 polymer ?
#
loop_
_entity_poly.entity_id
_entity_poly.type
_entity_poly.pdbx_seq_one_letter_code
_entity_poly.pdbx_strand_id
1 'polypeptide(L)' 'MTLDKDAPLREDIRLLGRLLGDTVRDQQGEASFDLIERIRQTSVRFRRDDDLAARRELEGILDALSREQT' A
#
# COMPACT_ATOMS: atom_id res chain seq x y z
N MET A 1 13.68 -6.28 -29.48
CA MET A 1 13.39 -5.60 -28.20
C MET A 1 11.91 -5.28 -28.19
N THR A 2 11.10 -6.17 -27.60
CA THR A 2 9.65 -5.94 -27.47
C THR A 2 9.45 -4.80 -26.49
N LEU A 3 8.93 -3.66 -26.96
CA LEU A 3 8.37 -2.66 -26.06
C LEU A 3 7.38 -3.37 -25.15
N ASP A 4 7.64 -3.32 -23.85
CA ASP A 4 6.69 -3.77 -22.85
C ASP A 4 5.46 -2.87 -22.97
N LYS A 5 4.41 -3.42 -23.59
CA LYS A 5 3.18 -2.69 -23.94
C LYS A 5 2.47 -2.13 -22.70
N ASP A 6 2.73 -2.72 -21.54
CA ASP A 6 2.13 -2.31 -20.28
C ASP A 6 2.96 -1.24 -19.56
N ALA A 7 4.13 -0.88 -20.07
CA ALA A 7 5.00 0.12 -19.44
C ALA A 7 4.33 1.49 -19.25
N PRO A 8 3.62 2.07 -20.25
CA PRO A 8 2.90 3.32 -20.07
C PRO A 8 1.84 3.24 -18.96
N LEU A 9 1.05 2.17 -18.96
CA LEU A 9 0.02 1.95 -17.94
C LEU A 9 0.60 1.83 -16.53
N ARG A 10 1.75 1.17 -16.36
CA ARG A 10 2.43 1.09 -15.06
C ARG A 10 2.96 2.43 -14.59
N GLU A 11 3.42 3.29 -15.48
CA GLU A 11 3.82 4.66 -15.13
C GLU A 11 2.63 5.50 -14.68
N ASP A 12 1.48 5.37 -15.35
CA ASP A 12 0.24 6.04 -14.95
C ASP A 12 -0.23 5.59 -13.56
N ILE A 13 -0.21 4.27 -13.29
CA ILE A 13 -0.54 3.74 -11.96
C ILE A 13 0.41 4.28 -10.90
N ARG A 14 1.71 4.37 -11.18
CA ARG A 14 2.69 4.96 -10.26
C ARG A 14 2.45 6.44 -10.02
N LEU A 15 2.09 7.19 -11.06
CA LEU A 15 1.74 8.60 -10.94
C LEU A 15 0.54 8.81 -10.03
N LEU A 16 -0.54 8.06 -10.27
CA LEU A 16 -1.75 8.12 -9.44
C LEU A 16 -1.45 7.71 -7.99
N GLY A 17 -0.62 6.69 -7.77
CA GLY A 17 -0.20 6.28 -6.44
C GLY A 17 0.57 7.36 -5.68
N ARG A 18 1.48 8.09 -6.36
CA ARG A 18 2.19 9.23 -5.75
C ARG A 18 1.23 10.36 -5.39
N LEU A 19 0.38 10.78 -6.33
CA LEU A 19 -0.61 11.85 -6.09
C LEU A 19 -1.56 11.51 -4.94
N LEU A 20 -2.03 10.27 -4.86
CA LEU A 20 -2.85 9.82 -3.76
C LEU A 20 -2.08 9.85 -2.44
N GLY A 21 -0.83 9.36 -2.42
CA GLY A 21 0.01 9.38 -1.23
C GLY A 21 0.26 10.79 -0.71
N ASP A 22 0.58 11.72 -1.60
CA ASP A 22 0.76 13.13 -1.26
C ASP A 22 -0.54 13.75 -0.72
N THR A 23 -1.67 13.46 -1.37
CA THR A 23 -3.00 13.91 -0.92
C THR A 23 -3.35 13.39 0.48
N VAL A 24 -3.05 12.12 0.75
CA VAL A 24 -3.29 11.50 2.06
C VAL A 24 -2.41 12.14 3.13
N ARG A 25 -1.13 12.38 2.84
CA ARG A 25 -0.19 13.05 3.76
C ARG A 25 -0.66 14.47 4.09
N ASP A 26 -1.09 15.22 3.08
CA ASP A 26 -1.55 16.60 3.24
C ASP A 26 -2.86 16.71 4.04
N GLN A 27 -3.78 15.75 3.86
CA GLN A 27 -5.11 15.81 4.50
C GLN A 27 -5.20 15.08 5.84
N GLN A 28 -4.44 13.99 6.02
CA GLN A 28 -4.56 13.08 7.17
C GLN A 28 -3.27 12.95 7.98
N GLY A 29 -2.19 13.63 7.55
CA GLY A 29 -0.89 13.65 8.20
C GLY A 29 -0.05 12.39 7.95
N GLU A 30 1.21 12.46 8.39
CA GLU A 30 2.21 11.42 8.16
C GLU A 30 1.84 10.08 8.83
N ALA A 31 1.29 10.11 10.04
CA ALA A 31 0.94 8.89 10.79
C ALA A 31 -0.09 8.02 10.06
N SER A 32 -1.08 8.66 9.41
CA SER A 32 -2.09 7.96 8.62
C SER A 32 -1.49 7.39 7.33
N PHE A 33 -0.62 8.16 6.67
CA PHE A 33 0.10 7.71 5.49
C PHE A 33 1.00 6.50 5.79
N ASP A 34 1.78 6.55 6.86
CA ASP A 34 2.69 5.48 7.29
C ASP A 34 1.92 4.17 7.58
N LEU A 35 0.76 4.28 8.23
CA LEU A 35 -0.10 3.14 8.51
C LEU A 35 -0.63 2.49 7.21
N ILE A 36 -1.16 3.30 6.30
CA ILE A 36 -1.64 2.85 4.99
C ILE A 36 -0.50 2.16 4.23
N GLU A 37 0.69 2.74 4.27
CA GLU A 37 1.81 2.24 3.50
C GLU A 37 2.41 0.96 4.09
N ARG A 38 2.39 0.83 5.41
CA ARG A 38 2.71 -0.42 6.11
C ARG A 38 1.74 -1.54 5.68
N ILE A 39 0.43 -1.27 5.68
CA ILE A 39 -0.58 -2.24 5.22
C ILE A 39 -0.32 -2.66 3.76
N ARG A 40 -0.04 -1.70 2.87
CA ARG A 40 0.25 -1.96 1.45
C ARG A 40 1.46 -2.86 1.28
N GLN A 41 2.58 -2.54 1.95
CA GLN A 41 3.83 -3.31 1.85
C GLN A 41 3.66 -4.74 2.36
N THR A 42 3.01 -4.92 3.52
CA THR A 42 2.75 -6.25 4.08
C THR A 42 1.81 -7.07 3.18
N SER A 43 0.79 -6.45 2.59
CA SER A 43 -0.11 -7.10 1.64
C SER A 43 0.61 -7.56 0.36
N VAL A 44 1.51 -6.73 -0.18
CA VAL A 44 2.32 -7.09 -1.36
C VAL A 44 3.25 -8.26 -1.04
N ARG A 45 3.94 -8.22 0.12
CA ARG A 45 4.82 -9.32 0.56
C ARG A 45 4.07 -10.63 0.72
N PHE A 46 2.93 -10.60 1.42
CA PHE A 46 2.06 -11.77 1.59
C PHE A 46 1.68 -12.38 0.23
N ARG A 47 1.24 -11.56 -0.73
CA ARG A 47 0.80 -12.05 -2.04
C ARG A 47 1.95 -12.55 -2.93
N ARG A 48 3.15 -11.97 -2.83
CA ARG A 48 4.29 -12.34 -3.66
C ARG A 48 4.99 -13.61 -3.19
N ASP A 49 5.10 -13.78 -1.87
CA ASP A 49 5.98 -14.78 -1.27
C ASP A 49 5.21 -15.89 -0.53
N ASP A 50 3.86 -15.85 -0.55
CA ASP A 50 2.96 -16.70 0.25
C ASP A 50 3.37 -16.72 1.75
N ASP A 51 3.87 -15.57 2.20
CA ASP A 51 4.53 -15.40 3.50
C ASP A 51 3.49 -15.39 4.63
N LEU A 52 3.35 -16.53 5.30
CA LEU A 52 2.45 -16.71 6.44
C LEU A 52 2.79 -15.79 7.64
N ALA A 53 4.03 -15.31 7.76
CA ALA A 53 4.40 -14.33 8.78
C ALA A 53 3.88 -12.94 8.40
N ALA A 54 4.01 -12.54 7.13
CA ALA A 54 3.40 -11.32 6.62
C ALA A 54 1.87 -11.33 6.76
N ARG A 55 1.22 -12.50 6.60
CA ARG A 55 -0.21 -12.65 6.87
C ARG A 55 -0.57 -12.32 8.32
N ARG A 56 0.15 -12.90 9.28
CA ARG A 56 -0.09 -12.64 10.71
C ARG A 56 0.18 -11.20 11.09
N GLU A 57 1.21 -10.59 10.49
CA GLU A 57 1.48 -9.17 10.67
C GLU A 57 0.33 -8.31 10.12
N LEU A 58 -0.19 -8.62 8.94
CA LEU A 58 -1.31 -7.90 8.34
C LEU A 58 -2.57 -8.04 9.20
N GLU A 59 -2.91 -9.26 9.63
CA GLU A 59 -4.05 -9.52 10.55
C GLU A 59 -3.89 -8.70 11.84
N GLY A 60 -2.71 -8.70 12.46
CA GLY A 60 -2.46 -7.93 13.68
C GLY A 60 -2.52 -6.40 13.50
N ILE A 61 -2.10 -5.88 12.35
CA ILE A 61 -2.25 -4.46 12.03
C ILE A 61 -3.73 -4.09 11.91
N LEU A 62 -4.52 -4.90 11.20
CA LEU A 62 -5.94 -4.65 10.95
C LEU A 62 -6.77 -4.76 12.25
N ASP A 63 -6.49 -5.75 13.09
CA ASP A 63 -7.18 -5.93 14.38
C ASP A 63 -6.88 -4.80 15.38
N ALA A 64 -5.74 -4.11 15.23
CA ALA A 64 -5.35 -2.99 16.07
C ALA A 64 -5.94 -1.64 15.61
N LEU A 65 -6.62 -1.59 14.46
CA LEU A 65 -7.29 -0.38 13.99
C LEU A 65 -8.50 -0.07 14.85
N SER A 66 -8.64 1.19 15.26
CA SER A 66 -9.85 1.65 15.93
C SER A 66 -11.02 1.78 14.94
N ARG A 67 -12.24 1.92 15.45
CA ARG A 67 -13.44 2.19 14.63
C ARG A 67 -13.38 3.49 13.83
N GLU A 68 -12.54 4.44 14.24
CA GLU A 68 -12.31 5.68 13.49
C GLU A 68 -11.28 5.47 12.36
N GLN A 69 -10.58 4.33 12.35
CA GLN A 69 -9.52 3.98 11.42
C GLN A 69 -9.90 2.82 10.48
N THR A 70 -11.13 2.29 10.57
CA THR A 70 -11.71 1.26 9.69
C THR A 70 -12.90 1.81 8.92
#